data_AF-A0A3D5K3Y3-F1
#
_entry.id   AF-A0A3D5K3Y3-F1
#
_cell.length_a   1.000
_cell.length_b   1.000
_cell.length_c   1.000
_cell.angle_alpha   90.00
_cell.angle_beta   90.00
_cell.angle_gamma   90.00
#
_symmetry.space_group_name_H-M   'P 1'
#
loop_
_entity.id
_entity.type
_entity.pdbx_description
1 polymer ?
#
loop_
_entity_poly.entity_id
_entity_poly.type
_entity_poly.pdbx_seq_one_letter_code
_entity_poly.pdbx_strand_id
1 'polypeptide(L)' 'TNMMGFTPVFGEQVRFVLLGGVEIGTDTLLRWYTLHVLMLPFVVVIFMAIHFWRVRKDGGISGPL' A
#
# COMPACT_ATOMS: atom_id res chain seq x y z
N THR A 1 6.29 -7.14 10.39
CA THR A 1 5.79 -8.47 9.97
C THR A 1 5.21 -9.29 11.13
N ASN A 2 5.69 -9.15 12.38
CA ASN A 2 5.17 -9.91 13.54
C ASN A 2 3.69 -9.69 13.90
N MET A 3 3.09 -8.53 13.59
CA MET A 3 1.67 -8.26 13.87
C MET A 3 0.70 -8.82 12.82
N MET A 4 1.20 -9.33 11.69
CA MET A 4 0.36 -9.72 10.55
C MET A 4 -0.32 -11.09 10.73
N GLY A 5 0.17 -11.93 11.65
CA GLY A 5 -0.42 -13.23 11.97
C GLY A 5 -1.67 -13.19 12.87
N PHE A 6 -2.04 -12.03 13.41
CA PHE A 6 -3.16 -11.90 14.36
C PHE A 6 -4.53 -11.76 13.69
N THR A 7 -4.61 -11.84 12.35
CA THR A 7 -5.90 -11.84 11.66
C THR A 7 -6.54 -13.23 11.76
N PRO A 8 -7.73 -13.38 12.38
CA PRO A 8 -8.26 -14.66 12.86
C PRO A 8 -8.67 -15.68 11.78
N VAL A 9 -8.53 -15.33 10.48
CA VAL A 9 -8.93 -16.20 9.36
C VAL A 9 -7.86 -16.29 8.26
N PHE A 10 -7.11 -15.21 8.02
CA PHE A 10 -6.16 -15.12 6.89
C PHE A 10 -4.72 -14.79 7.31
N GLY A 11 -4.40 -14.74 8.61
CA GLY A 11 -3.12 -14.23 9.11
C GLY A 11 -1.88 -14.99 8.59
N GLU A 12 -1.94 -16.32 8.52
CA GLU A 12 -0.85 -17.16 7.97
C GLU A 12 -0.67 -16.95 6.46
N GLN A 13 -1.76 -16.83 5.70
CA GLN A 13 -1.72 -16.67 4.24
C GLN A 13 -1.23 -15.27 3.85
N VAL A 14 -1.69 -14.23 4.56
CA VAL A 14 -1.22 -12.85 4.40
C VAL A 14 0.27 -12.75 4.75
N ARG A 15 0.70 -13.41 5.82
CA ARG A 15 2.10 -13.49 6.21
C ARG A 15 2.95 -14.20 5.15
N PHE A 16 2.48 -15.30 4.57
CA PHE A 16 3.19 -16.03 3.52
C PHE A 16 3.32 -15.21 2.22
N VAL A 17 2.27 -14.53 1.79
CA VAL A 17 2.30 -13.70 0.57
C VAL A 17 3.27 -12.52 0.73
N LEU A 18 3.28 -11.87 1.89
CA LEU A 18 4.11 -10.69 2.17
C LEU A 18 5.56 -11.03 2.54
N LEU A 19 5.83 -12.21 3.11
CA LEU A 19 7.19 -12.67 3.39
C LEU A 19 7.82 -13.38 2.19
N GLY A 20 7.02 -14.09 1.38
CA GLY A 20 7.51 -14.91 0.27
C GLY A 20 8.18 -16.22 0.68
N GLY A 21 8.16 -16.53 1.98
CA GLY A 21 8.69 -17.75 2.56
C GLY A 21 8.25 -17.89 4.02
N VAL A 22 8.71 -18.97 4.68
CA VAL A 22 8.40 -19.27 6.08
C VAL A 22 9.16 -18.33 7.05
N GLU A 23 10.31 -17.81 6.60
CA GLU A 23 11.20 -16.93 7.35
C GLU A 23 11.56 -15.67 6.54
N ILE A 24 12.04 -14.64 7.25
CA ILE A 24 12.48 -13.38 6.63
C ILE A 24 13.84 -13.63 5.96
N GLY A 25 13.90 -13.50 4.64
CA GLY A 25 15.12 -13.72 3.86
C GLY A 25 15.23 -12.78 2.67
N THR A 26 16.09 -13.13 1.71
CA THR A 26 16.34 -12.32 0.51
C THR A 26 15.08 -12.13 -0.36
N ASP A 27 14.20 -13.13 -0.41
CA ASP A 27 12.92 -13.05 -1.14
C ASP A 27 11.99 -11.99 -0.54
N THR A 28 11.95 -11.89 0.79
CA THR A 28 11.21 -10.86 1.51
C THR A 28 11.73 -9.47 1.14
N LEU A 29 13.06 -9.28 1.14
CA LEU A 29 13.67 -7.99 0.81
C LEU A 29 13.33 -7.55 -0.62
N LEU A 30 13.42 -8.47 -1.60
CA LEU A 30 13.09 -8.18 -3.00
C LEU A 30 11.61 -7.77 -3.15
N ARG A 31 10.69 -8.50 -2.51
CA ARG A 31 9.25 -8.20 -2.57
C ARG A 31 8.92 -6.84 -1.95
N TRP A 32 9.48 -6.53 -0.78
CA TRP A 32 9.29 -5.23 -0.14
C TRP A 32 9.90 -4.10 -0.97
N TYR A 33 11.05 -4.32 -1.59
CA TYR A 33 11.65 -3.36 -2.51
C TYR A 33 10.74 -3.08 -3.71
N THR A 34 10.25 -4.12 -4.40
CA THR A 34 9.34 -3.95 -5.54
C THR A 34 8.02 -3.30 -5.12
N LEU A 35 7.45 -3.72 -3.99
CA LEU A 35 6.22 -3.12 -3.45
C LEU A 35 6.44 -1.64 -3.14
N HIS A 36 7.60 -1.26 -2.60
CA HIS A 36 7.88 0.11 -2.18
C HIS A 36 8.29 1.05 -3.32
N VAL A 37 9.02 0.56 -4.33
CA VAL A 37 9.51 1.39 -5.44
C VAL A 37 8.53 1.44 -6.60
N LEU A 38 7.77 0.37 -6.83
CA LEU A 38 6.83 0.30 -7.96
C LEU A 38 5.38 0.47 -7.48
N MET A 39 4.92 -0.39 -6.57
CA MET A 39 3.49 -0.52 -6.30
C MET A 39 2.94 0.65 -5.47
N LEU A 40 3.59 1.01 -4.36
CA LEU A 40 3.17 2.15 -3.52
C LEU A 40 3.21 3.49 -4.27
N PRO A 41 4.30 3.86 -4.99
CA PRO A 41 4.35 5.14 -5.67
C PRO A 41 3.32 5.22 -6.80
N PHE A 42 3.09 4.11 -7.52
CA PHE A 42 2.08 4.05 -8.56
C PHE A 42 0.67 4.29 -8.01
N VAL A 43 0.32 3.61 -6.92
CA VAL A 43 -0.97 3.80 -6.23
C VAL A 43 -1.11 5.24 -5.73
N VAL A 44 -0.07 5.79 -5.09
CA VAL A 44 -0.07 7.18 -4.61
C VAL A 44 -0.29 8.16 -5.76
N VAL A 45 0.39 8.01 -6.90
CA VAL A 45 0.20 8.88 -8.07
C VAL A 45 -1.24 8.83 -8.58
N ILE A 46 -1.85 7.65 -8.65
CA ILE A 46 -3.26 7.51 -9.06
C ILE A 46 -4.18 8.23 -8.08
N PHE A 47 -4.01 8.01 -6.77
CA PHE A 47 -4.83 8.67 -5.75
C PHE A 47 -4.64 10.19 -5.76
N MET A 48 -3.40 10.67 -5.93
CA MET A 48 -3.11 12.10 -6.04
C MET A 48 -3.71 12.72 -7.31
N ALA A 49 -3.66 12.02 -8.44
CA ALA A 49 -4.29 12.46 -9.67
C ALA A 49 -5.82 12.58 -9.51
N ILE A 50 -6.47 11.57 -8.91
CA ILE A 50 -7.91 11.61 -8.62
C ILE A 50 -8.21 12.73 -7.62
N HIS A 51 -7.43 12.87 -6.56
CA HIS A 51 -7.60 13.90 -5.54
C HIS A 51 -7.54 15.30 -6.16
N PHE A 52 -6.52 15.61 -6.94
CA PHE A 52 -6.40 16.92 -7.60
C PHE A 52 -7.44 17.14 -8.68
N TRP A 53 -7.85 16.10 -9.41
CA TRP A 53 -8.93 16.19 -10.37
C TRP A 53 -10.26 16.55 -9.68
N ARG A 54 -10.57 15.93 -8.53
CA ARG A 54 -11.74 16.27 -7.71
C ARG A 54 -11.67 17.70 -7.19
N VAL A 55 -10.54 18.10 -6.59
CA VAL A 55 -10.35 19.48 -6.10
C VAL A 55 -10.56 20.52 -7.21
N ARG A 56 -10.02 20.28 -8.42
CA ARG A 56 -10.21 21.19 -9.55
C ARG A 56 -11.63 21.17 -10.10
N LYS A 57 -12.30 20.02 -10.08
CA LYS A 57 -13.66 19.87 -10.63
C LYS A 57 -14.73 20.39 -9.68
N ASP A 58 -14.55 20.25 -8.38
CA ASP A 58 -15.53 20.61 -7.36
C ASP A 58 -15.43 22.08 -6.90
N GLY A 59 -14.70 22.92 -7.65
CA GLY A 59 -14.66 24.38 -7.45
C GLY A 59 -13.54 24.89 -6.54
N GLY A 60 -12.57 24.04 -6.16
CA GLY A 60 -11.41 24.42 -5.35
C GLY A 60 -11.53 24.05 -3.87
N ILE A 61 -10.59 24.56 -3.08
CA ILE A 61 -10.60 24.45 -1.61
C ILE A 61 -11.74 25.34 -1.11
N SER A 62 -12.68 24.76 -0.37
CA SER A 62 -13.87 25.37 0.22
C SER A 62 -13.76 26.90 0.39
N GLY A 63 -14.68 27.63 -0.25
CA GLY A 63 -14.79 29.08 -0.10
C GLY A 63 -15.00 29.51 1.36
N PRO A 64 -14.63 30.76 1.72
CA PRO A 64 -14.63 31.23 3.10
C PRO A 64 -16.03 31.12 3.72
N LEU A 65 -16.05 30.73 5.01
CA LEU A 65 -17.23 30.80 5.89
C LEU A 65 -17.58 32.25 6.20
#